data_AF-A0A8H8DI79-F1
#
_entry.id   AF-A0A8H8DI79-F1
#
_cell.length_a   1.000
_cell.length_b   1.000
_cell.length_c   1.000
_cell.angle_alpha   90.00
_cell.angle_beta   90.00
_cell.angle_gamma   90.00
#
_symmetry.space_group_name_H-M   'P 1'
#
loop_
_entity.id
_entity.type
_entity.pdbx_description
1 polymer ?
#
loop_
_entity_poly.entity_id
_entity_poly.type
_entity_poly.pdbx_seq_one_letter_code
_entity_poly.pdbx_strand_id
1 'polypeptide(L)'
;MHVYKADEAYQIGSPGQFSPVSAYLAMDEIVRIAKQRGATFIHPGDGFLSENAEFARKVEAAGLSFVGPTSETIGLLGDKTSARKIGTENLRRTALFG
;
A
#
# COMPACT_ATOMS: atom_id res chain seq x y z
N MET A 1 -14.10 -16.08 2.14
CA MET A 1 -15.27 -15.35 2.65
C MET A 1 -14.84 -13.96 3.16
N HIS A 2 -14.39 -13.07 2.27
CA HIS A 2 -14.05 -11.67 2.62
C HIS A 2 -15.01 -10.69 1.92
N VAL A 3 -15.34 -10.94 0.64
CA VAL A 3 -16.33 -10.18 -0.16
C VAL A 3 -17.68 -10.03 0.57
N TYR A 4 -18.20 -11.12 1.15
CA TYR A 4 -19.49 -11.11 1.85
C TYR A 4 -19.49 -10.44 3.24
N LYS A 5 -18.33 -10.00 3.72
CA LYS A 5 -18.20 -9.30 5.01
C LYS A 5 -18.10 -7.78 4.86
N ALA A 6 -17.94 -7.28 3.64
CA ALA A 6 -17.88 -5.85 3.36
C ALA A 6 -19.29 -5.31 3.10
N ASP A 7 -19.54 -4.05 3.49
CA ASP A 7 -20.79 -3.34 3.15
C ASP A 7 -20.96 -3.21 1.63
N GLU A 8 -19.84 -3.00 0.92
CA GLU A 8 -19.78 -2.91 -0.52
C GLU A 8 -18.60 -3.73 -1.05
N ALA A 9 -18.80 -4.38 -2.21
CA ALA A 9 -17.76 -5.11 -2.89
C ALA A 9 -17.76 -4.82 -4.39
N TYR A 10 -16.57 -4.62 -4.94
CA TYR A 10 -16.37 -4.23 -6.33
C TYR A 10 -15.37 -5.15 -7.01
N GLN A 11 -15.69 -5.55 -8.24
CA GLN A 11 -14.76 -6.32 -9.06
C GLN A 11 -13.60 -5.44 -9.52
N ILE A 12 -12.38 -5.98 -9.44
CA ILE A 12 -11.18 -5.35 -9.99
C ILE A 12 -11.09 -5.72 -11.47
N GLY A 13 -11.20 -4.72 -12.34
CA GLY A 13 -11.17 -4.90 -13.79
C GLY A 13 -12.42 -5.61 -14.35
N SER A 14 -12.35 -5.93 -15.63
CA SER A 14 -13.42 -6.63 -16.37
C SER A 14 -13.19 -8.15 -16.40
N PRO A 15 -14.25 -8.96 -16.63
CA PRO A 15 -14.09 -10.41 -16.77
C PRO A 15 -13.04 -10.77 -17.82
N GLY A 16 -12.06 -11.60 -17.45
CA GLY A 16 -10.96 -12.03 -18.32
C GLY A 16 -9.84 -11.00 -18.53
N GLN A 17 -9.94 -9.79 -17.98
CA GLN A 17 -8.89 -8.78 -18.10
C GLN A 17 -7.63 -9.16 -17.31
N PHE A 18 -7.81 -9.75 -16.13
CA PHE A 18 -6.72 -10.14 -15.25
C PHE A 18 -6.85 -11.62 -14.89
N SER A 19 -5.70 -12.26 -14.64
CA SER A 19 -5.71 -13.53 -13.91
C SER A 19 -6.14 -13.28 -12.47
N PRO A 20 -6.60 -14.31 -11.73
CA PRO A 20 -7.03 -14.14 -10.34
C PRO A 20 -5.98 -13.44 -9.46
N VAL A 21 -4.68 -13.73 -9.66
CA VAL A 21 -3.60 -13.11 -8.89
C VAL A 21 -3.30 -11.70 -9.39
N SER A 22 -3.22 -11.48 -10.70
CA SER A 22 -2.84 -10.16 -11.23
C SER A 22 -3.90 -9.09 -10.96
N ALA A 23 -5.16 -9.47 -10.73
CA ALA A 23 -6.21 -8.55 -10.29
C ALA A 23 -5.82 -7.86 -8.97
N TYR A 24 -5.34 -8.60 -7.97
CA TYR A 24 -4.91 -8.01 -6.68
C TYR A 24 -3.60 -7.20 -6.76
N LEU A 25 -2.94 -7.20 -7.92
CA LEU A 25 -1.75 -6.39 -8.20
C LEU A 25 -2.04 -5.19 -9.10
N ALA A 26 -3.30 -5.02 -9.54
CA ALA A 26 -3.73 -3.95 -10.44
C ALA A 26 -3.90 -2.61 -9.67
N MET A 27 -2.78 -2.00 -9.29
CA MET A 27 -2.70 -0.78 -8.47
C MET A 27 -3.64 0.33 -8.96
N ASP A 28 -3.58 0.66 -10.25
CA ASP A 28 -4.37 1.76 -10.83
C ASP A 28 -5.87 1.49 -10.76
N GLU A 29 -6.27 0.23 -10.95
CA GLU A 29 -7.67 -0.16 -10.91
C GLU A 29 -8.21 -0.12 -9.48
N ILE A 30 -7.42 -0.58 -8.52
CA ILE A 30 -7.75 -0.52 -7.09
C ILE A 30 -7.92 0.95 -6.66
N VAL A 31 -6.98 1.83 -7.02
CA VAL A 31 -7.05 3.26 -6.71
C VAL A 31 -8.25 3.92 -7.40
N ARG A 32 -8.51 3.58 -8.67
CA ARG A 32 -9.66 4.09 -9.43
C ARG A 32 -10.97 3.75 -8.74
N ILE A 33 -11.15 2.50 -8.33
CA ILE A 33 -12.35 2.04 -7.61
C ILE A 33 -12.49 2.81 -6.29
N ALA A 34 -11.43 2.88 -5.47
CA ALA A 34 -11.46 3.59 -4.19
C ALA A 34 -11.91 5.05 -4.34
N LYS A 35 -11.34 5.78 -5.31
CA LYS A 35 -11.73 7.17 -5.59
C LYS A 35 -13.19 7.29 -6.03
N GLN A 36 -13.65 6.44 -6.94
CA GLN A 36 -15.01 6.49 -7.45
C GLN A 36 -16.07 6.20 -6.38
N ARG A 37 -15.70 5.43 -5.36
CA ARG A 37 -16.59 5.04 -4.25
C ARG A 37 -16.46 5.94 -3.03
N GLY A 38 -15.64 6.99 -3.10
CA GLY A 38 -15.49 7.92 -1.98
C GLY A 38 -14.82 7.31 -0.76
N ALA A 39 -13.99 6.27 -0.94
CA ALA A 39 -13.15 5.78 0.14
C ALA A 39 -12.21 6.88 0.62
N THR A 40 -11.83 6.84 1.90
CA THR A 40 -10.90 7.81 2.51
C THR A 40 -9.49 7.25 2.70
N PHE A 41 -9.39 5.92 2.85
CA PHE A 41 -8.13 5.22 3.00
C PHE A 41 -8.13 3.85 2.31
N ILE A 42 -6.95 3.30 2.08
CA ILE A 42 -6.74 1.93 1.63
C ILE A 42 -5.88 1.19 2.64
N HIS A 43 -6.39 0.07 3.15
CA HIS A 43 -5.64 -0.86 3.98
C HIS A 43 -5.17 -2.05 3.12
N PRO A 44 -3.86 -2.26 2.92
CA PRO A 44 -3.36 -3.26 1.98
C PRO A 44 -3.35 -4.70 2.51
N GLY A 45 -3.48 -4.89 3.83
CA GLY A 45 -3.28 -6.20 4.46
C GLY A 45 -1.80 -6.58 4.48
N ASP A 46 -1.54 -7.90 4.48
CA ASP A 46 -0.18 -8.46 4.38
C ASP A 46 0.03 -9.12 3.01
N GLY A 47 1.22 -8.94 2.44
CA GLY A 47 1.56 -9.40 1.09
C GLY A 47 0.96 -8.54 -0.02
N PHE A 48 0.98 -9.06 -1.26
CA PHE A 48 0.55 -8.33 -2.46
C PHE A 48 1.22 -6.95 -2.60
N LEU A 49 0.50 -5.88 -2.26
CA LEU A 49 0.90 -4.50 -2.42
C LEU A 49 1.27 -3.82 -1.08
N SER A 50 1.26 -4.56 0.04
CA SER A 50 1.49 -4.01 1.38
C SER A 50 2.86 -3.34 1.55
N GLU A 51 3.87 -3.85 0.86
CA GLU A 51 5.25 -3.33 0.88
C GLU A 51 5.63 -2.65 -0.44
N ASN A 52 4.64 -2.30 -1.27
CA ASN A 52 4.89 -1.70 -2.56
C ASN A 52 4.88 -0.16 -2.48
N ALA A 53 6.07 0.45 -2.54
CA ALA A 53 6.23 1.90 -2.46
C ALA A 53 5.50 2.65 -3.59
N GLU A 54 5.39 2.06 -4.78
CA GLU A 54 4.66 2.66 -5.90
C GLU A 54 3.15 2.68 -5.63
N PHE A 55 2.60 1.60 -5.09
CA PHE A 55 1.20 1.56 -4.71
C PHE A 55 0.88 2.61 -3.65
N ALA A 56 1.67 2.70 -2.57
CA ALA A 56 1.50 3.73 -1.56
C ALA A 56 1.54 5.15 -2.16
N ARG A 57 2.49 5.44 -3.07
CA ARG A 57 2.54 6.73 -3.80
C ARG A 57 1.26 6.99 -4.59
N LYS A 58 0.72 5.99 -5.28
CA LYS A 58 -0.50 6.13 -6.09
C LYS A 58 -1.73 6.40 -5.20
N VAL A 59 -1.80 5.78 -4.02
CA VAL A 59 -2.85 6.04 -3.02
C VAL A 59 -2.74 7.47 -2.49
N GLU A 60 -1.55 7.89 -2.06
CA GLU A 60 -1.27 9.24 -1.57
C GLU A 60 -1.60 10.30 -2.64
N ALA A 61 -1.13 10.10 -3.88
CA ALA A 61 -1.38 11.01 -5.00
C ALA A 61 -2.87 11.06 -5.42
N ALA A 62 -3.64 10.03 -5.09
CA ALA A 62 -5.08 10.01 -5.28
C ALA A 62 -5.85 10.82 -4.22
N GLY A 63 -5.17 11.36 -3.20
CA GLY A 63 -5.79 12.04 -2.06
C GLY A 63 -6.35 11.06 -1.02
N LEU A 64 -5.94 9.79 -1.06
CA LEU A 64 -6.36 8.75 -0.13
C LEU A 64 -5.26 8.52 0.91
N SER A 65 -5.62 8.12 2.13
CA SER A 65 -4.64 7.68 3.12
C SER A 65 -4.22 6.23 2.88
N PHE A 66 -2.92 5.95 2.82
CA PHE A 66 -2.41 4.58 2.84
C PHE A 66 -2.23 4.13 4.29
N VAL A 67 -2.87 3.03 4.70
CA VAL A 67 -2.71 2.50 6.07
C VAL A 67 -1.44 1.67 6.15
N GLY A 68 -0.33 2.34 6.51
CA GLY A 68 1.00 1.76 6.62
C GLY A 68 2.09 2.84 6.67
N PRO A 69 3.37 2.47 6.51
CA PRO A 69 4.45 3.44 6.36
C PRO A 69 4.24 4.30 5.11
N THR A 70 4.79 5.52 5.11
CA THR A 70 4.73 6.39 3.92
C THR A 70 5.43 5.74 2.73
N SER A 71 5.03 6.13 1.52
CA SER A 71 5.63 5.59 0.31
C SER A 71 7.15 5.81 0.20
N GLU A 72 7.65 6.91 0.78
CA GLU A 72 9.08 7.17 0.98
C GLU A 72 9.72 6.15 1.93
N THR A 73 9.11 5.91 3.09
CA THR A 73 9.60 4.95 4.08
C THR A 73 9.68 3.54 3.48
N ILE A 74 8.64 3.11 2.76
CA ILE A 74 8.63 1.79 2.09
C ILE A 74 9.76 1.71 1.06
N GLY A 75 9.96 2.76 0.25
CA GLY A 75 11.04 2.82 -0.73
C GLY A 75 12.43 2.69 -0.10
N LEU A 76 12.65 3.37 1.03
CA LEU A 76 13.91 3.32 1.77
C LEU A 76 14.18 1.95 2.41
N LEU A 77 13.14 1.27 2.90
CA LEU A 77 13.27 -0.07 3.50
C LEU A 77 13.46 -1.17 2.45
N GLY A 78 12.91 -0.99 1.25
CA GLY A 78 13.09 -1.92 0.12
C GLY A 78 14.53 -1.93 -0.43
N ASP A 79 15.26 -0.82 -0.31
CA ASP A 79 16.68 -0.78 -0.63
C ASP A 79 17.50 -1.32 0.55
N LYS A 80 18.03 -2.55 0.39
CA LYS A 80 18.85 -3.25 1.39
C LYS A 80 20.03 -2.41 1.93
N THR A 81 20.58 -1.50 1.13
CA THR A 81 21.70 -0.64 1.53
C THR A 81 21.22 0.50 2.43
N SER A 82 20.08 1.10 2.07
CA SER A 82 19.45 2.21 2.78
C SER A 82 18.77 1.75 4.08
N ALA A 83 18.15 0.58 4.09
CA ALA A 83 17.55 -0.04 5.26
C ALA A 83 18.53 -0.19 6.44
N ARG A 84 19.78 -0.59 6.16
CA ARG A 84 20.83 -0.72 7.19
C ARG A 84 21.22 0.64 7.80
N LYS A 85 21.26 1.69 6.98
CA LYS A 85 21.59 3.05 7.44
C LYS A 85 20.50 3.60 8.37
N ILE A 86 19.22 3.44 7.99
CA ILE A 86 18.08 3.87 8.82
C ILE A 86 18.02 3.13 10.15
N GLY A 87 18.23 1.81 10.13
CA GLY A 87 18.30 1.03 11.37
C GLY A 87 19.37 1.56 12.33
N THR A 88 20.52 1.98 11.80
CA THR A 88 21.63 2.54 12.60
C THR A 88 21.34 3.97 13.09
N GLU A 89 20.71 4.81 12.25
CA GLU A 89 20.34 6.19 12.58
C GLU A 89 19.27 6.25 13.68
N ASN A 90 18.22 5.40 13.57
CA ASN A 90 17.16 5.33 14.57
C ASN A 90 17.67 4.87 15.94
N LEU A 91 18.63 3.94 15.97
CA LEU A 91 19.28 3.51 17.22
C LEU A 91 20.07 4.65 17.88
N ARG A 92 20.71 5.52 17.09
CA ARG A 92 21.45 6.69 17.62
C ARG A 92 20.53 7.76 18.17
N ARG A 93 19.39 8.01 17.54
CA ARG A 93 18.38 8.96 18.05
C ARG A 93 17.78 8.48 19.36
N THR A 94 17.44 7.20 19.50
CA THR A 94 16.89 6.67 20.75
C THR A 94 17.91 6.69 21.90
N ALA A 95 19.21 6.57 21.60
CA ALA A 95 20.27 6.63 22.60
C ALA A 95 20.64 8.05 23.07
N LEU A 96 20.19 9.10 22.37
CA LEU A 96 20.47 10.51 22.73
C LEU A 96 19.36 11.17 23.57
N PHE A 97 18.24 10.47 23.78
CA PHE A 97 17.12 10.91 24.62
C PHE A 97 16.91 10.03 25.86
N GLY A 98 17.91 9.21 26.23
CA GLY A 98 17.92 8.36 27.43
C GLY A 98 18.84 8.89 28.51
#